data_AF-A0A409W9H3-F1
#
_entry.id   AF-A0A409W9H3-F1
#
_cell.length_a   1.000
_cell.length_b   1.000
_cell.length_c   1.000
_cell.angle_alpha   90.00
_cell.angle_beta   90.00
_cell.angle_gamma   90.00
#
_symmetry.space_group_name_H-M   'P 1'
#
loop_
_entity.id
_entity.type
_entity.pdbx_description
1 polymer ?
#
loop_
_entity_poly.entity_id
_entity_poly.type
_entity_poly.pdbx_seq_one_letter_code
_entity_poly.pdbx_strand_id
1 'polypeptide(L)'
;MNADLGEFVSTIYPCKFESQKVQAADVPKALAKLTHAETLGPTGPSIPLLAAQAFLIELSSIMLGKENRGILIPPDILHLAGRRPHRSHSHIPVSLALINLRLWSKKSGGIPPKSYVTVEADIAVALVSLLRRCFPDDDIFVATPHRIQRDAVKMALRKALDDETLEESLGRLSISDEYARHGVTVETIERLQGSEAPFVICLFSTPISSPDHLGFLLERRRLNVAISRTKTLCIVISSDAVLSPPTRALANETTTKGYAFLKEYQRRSWCYELPLEV
;
A
#
# COMPACT_ATOMS: atom_id res chain seq x y z
N MET A 1 -1.02 14.44 -10.07
CA MET A 1 -0.09 13.34 -9.76
C MET A 1 1.33 13.88 -9.61
N ASN A 2 2.10 13.38 -8.66
CA ASN A 2 3.51 13.79 -8.52
C ASN A 2 4.40 13.19 -9.63
N ALA A 3 5.65 13.66 -9.71
CA ALA A 3 6.55 13.31 -10.81
C ALA A 3 6.90 11.81 -10.87
N ASP A 4 7.11 11.15 -9.72
CA ASP A 4 7.41 9.71 -9.65
C ASP A 4 6.28 8.86 -10.24
N LEU A 5 5.06 9.10 -9.74
CA LEU A 5 3.87 8.42 -10.22
C LEU A 5 3.62 8.77 -11.68
N GLY A 6 3.80 10.04 -12.05
CA GLY A 6 3.75 10.52 -13.44
C GLY A 6 4.66 9.73 -14.38
N GLU A 7 5.92 9.58 -14.01
CA GLU A 7 6.92 8.85 -14.77
C GLU A 7 6.53 7.37 -14.88
N PHE A 8 6.20 6.71 -13.77
CA PHE A 8 5.78 5.32 -13.79
C PHE A 8 4.50 5.12 -14.61
N VAL A 9 3.48 5.95 -14.44
CA VAL A 9 2.22 5.85 -15.18
C VAL A 9 2.41 6.20 -16.67
N SER A 10 3.40 7.00 -17.04
CA SER A 10 3.75 7.23 -18.45
C SER A 10 4.31 5.98 -19.15
N THR A 11 4.83 5.01 -18.40
CA THR A 11 5.16 3.67 -18.95
C THR A 11 3.90 2.86 -19.32
N ILE A 12 2.74 3.29 -18.82
CA ILE A 12 1.43 2.64 -19.00
C ILE A 12 0.63 3.34 -20.10
N TYR A 13 0.61 4.68 -20.07
CA TYR A 13 -0.17 5.51 -20.97
C TYR A 13 0.75 6.45 -21.73
N PRO A 14 0.64 6.54 -23.07
CA PRO A 14 1.50 7.42 -23.88
C PRO A 14 1.26 8.91 -23.65
N CYS A 15 0.17 9.29 -22.97
CA CYS A 15 -0.13 10.68 -22.66
C CYS A 15 0.76 11.18 -21.50
N LYS A 16 1.47 12.29 -21.73
CA LYS A 16 2.22 12.98 -20.67
C LYS A 16 1.23 13.51 -19.63
N PHE A 17 1.32 13.00 -18.41
CA PHE A 17 0.57 13.54 -17.28
C PHE A 17 1.23 14.83 -16.79
N GLU A 18 0.46 15.91 -16.71
CA GLU A 18 0.94 17.15 -16.09
C GLU A 18 0.99 16.99 -14.57
N SER A 19 2.16 17.27 -14.00
CA SER A 19 2.34 17.20 -12.55
C SER A 19 1.54 18.32 -11.88
N GLN A 20 0.57 17.96 -11.04
CA GLN A 20 -0.16 18.91 -10.21
C GLN A 20 0.68 19.20 -8.96
N LYS A 21 1.15 20.44 -8.84
CA LYS A 21 2.15 20.91 -7.86
C LYS A 21 1.75 20.92 -6.37
N VAL A 22 0.54 20.48 -5.99
CA VAL A 22 -0.11 21.13 -4.83
C VAL A 22 -0.03 20.40 -3.48
N GLN A 23 0.40 19.13 -3.37
CA GLN A 23 0.37 18.44 -2.05
C GLN A 23 1.69 17.81 -1.56
N ALA A 24 2.76 17.76 -2.36
CA ALA A 24 3.93 16.94 -2.04
C ALA A 24 4.87 17.49 -0.95
N ALA A 25 4.87 18.80 -0.65
CA ALA A 25 5.89 19.41 0.20
C ALA A 25 5.73 19.15 1.71
N ASP A 26 4.49 18.90 2.17
CA ASP A 26 4.20 18.72 3.60
C ASP A 26 4.02 17.26 4.01
N VAL A 27 3.91 16.34 3.06
CA VAL A 27 3.81 14.89 3.31
C VAL A 27 4.94 14.38 4.21
N PRO A 28 6.23 14.57 3.87
CA PRO A 28 7.32 14.13 4.74
C PRO A 28 7.21 14.68 6.16
N LYS A 29 6.89 15.97 6.31
CA LYS A 29 6.81 16.62 7.62
C LYS A 29 5.64 16.09 8.45
N ALA A 30 4.50 15.82 7.82
CA ALA A 30 3.32 15.28 8.48
C ALA A 30 3.58 13.84 8.96
N LEU A 31 4.16 12.99 8.10
CA LEU A 31 4.54 11.62 8.46
C LEU A 31 5.63 11.57 9.54
N ALA A 32 6.56 12.53 9.55
CA ALA A 32 7.62 12.62 10.59
C ALA A 32 7.07 12.89 11.99
N LYS A 33 5.84 13.41 12.11
CA LYS A 33 5.18 13.66 13.40
C LYS A 33 4.61 12.39 14.02
N LEU A 34 4.57 11.26 13.29
CA LEU A 34 4.21 9.98 13.87
C LEU A 34 5.25 9.62 14.94
N THR A 35 4.87 9.65 16.20
CA THR A 35 5.70 9.27 17.35
C THR A 35 5.73 7.75 17.47
N HIS A 36 6.91 7.14 17.65
CA HIS A 36 7.00 5.71 17.96
C HIS A 36 6.19 5.44 19.24
N ALA A 37 5.01 4.83 19.08
CA ALA A 37 4.00 4.58 20.10
C ALA A 37 3.22 5.81 20.63
N GLU A 38 1.98 5.96 20.15
CA GLU A 38 0.87 6.44 20.96
C GLU A 38 -0.17 5.33 21.04
N THR A 39 -0.44 4.88 22.26
CA THR A 39 -1.37 3.81 22.63
C THR A 39 -2.79 4.13 22.23
N LEU A 40 -3.35 3.37 21.28
CA LEU A 40 -4.79 3.13 21.23
C LEU A 40 -5.07 1.79 21.92
N GLY A 41 -5.43 1.85 23.21
CA GLY A 41 -6.00 0.72 23.95
C GLY A 41 -5.17 0.15 25.10
N PRO A 42 -5.81 -0.63 25.99
CA PRO A 42 -5.22 -1.18 27.22
C PRO A 42 -4.17 -2.29 26.98
N THR A 43 -4.05 -2.82 25.78
CA THR A 43 -3.15 -3.94 25.42
C THR A 43 -1.84 -3.49 24.75
N GLY A 44 -1.60 -2.19 24.63
CA GLY A 44 -0.50 -1.65 23.83
C GLY A 44 -0.74 -1.73 22.32
N PRO A 45 0.14 -1.13 21.50
CA PRO A 45 -0.03 -1.07 20.05
C PRO A 45 0.12 -2.44 19.41
N SER A 46 -0.78 -2.76 18.46
CA SER A 46 -0.72 -4.01 17.71
C SER A 46 0.54 -4.08 16.83
N ILE A 47 1.05 -5.30 16.58
CA ILE A 47 2.21 -5.50 15.68
C ILE A 47 1.98 -4.85 14.30
N PRO A 48 0.79 -4.97 13.67
CA PRO A 48 0.49 -4.26 12.43
C PRO A 48 0.64 -2.73 12.52
N LEU A 49 0.18 -2.13 13.62
CA LEU A 49 0.28 -0.68 13.84
C LEU A 49 1.73 -0.22 13.97
N LEU A 50 2.53 -0.93 14.77
CA LEU A 50 3.95 -0.62 14.93
C LEU A 50 4.72 -0.75 13.61
N ALA A 51 4.44 -1.81 12.84
CA ALA A 51 5.07 -2.04 11.55
C ALA A 51 4.72 -0.95 10.54
N ALA A 52 3.43 -0.59 10.42
CA ALA A 52 2.96 0.48 9.54
C ALA A 52 3.54 1.85 9.95
N GLN A 53 3.66 2.11 11.24
CA GLN A 53 4.26 3.34 11.77
C GLN A 53 5.76 3.43 11.45
N ALA A 54 6.52 2.37 11.73
CA ALA A 54 7.95 2.33 11.40
C ALA A 54 8.18 2.54 9.90
N PHE A 55 7.35 1.90 9.07
CA PHE A 55 7.36 2.06 7.62
C PHE A 55 7.16 3.52 7.18
N LEU A 56 6.10 4.20 7.67
CA LEU A 56 5.79 5.58 7.27
C LEU A 56 6.83 6.60 7.79
N ILE A 57 7.36 6.40 9.01
CA ILE A 57 8.42 7.26 9.58
C ILE A 57 9.72 7.13 8.77
N GLU A 58 10.07 5.90 8.38
CA GLU A 58 11.27 5.68 7.56
C GLU A 58 11.10 6.30 6.17
N LEU A 59 9.93 6.10 5.56
CA LEU A 59 9.60 6.71 4.27
C LEU A 59 9.67 8.25 4.34
N SER A 60 9.16 8.84 5.42
CA SER A 60 9.31 10.27 5.72
C SER A 60 10.77 10.72 5.82
N SER A 61 11.60 9.95 6.51
CA SER A 61 13.02 10.26 6.68
C SER A 61 13.74 10.30 5.34
N ILE A 62 13.45 9.34 4.46
CA ILE A 62 13.97 9.30 3.09
C ILE A 62 13.46 10.48 2.26
N MET A 63 12.16 10.80 2.34
CA MET A 63 11.57 11.97 1.66
C MET A 63 12.22 13.29 2.11
N LEU A 64 12.68 13.38 3.36
CA LEU A 64 13.43 14.53 3.90
C LEU A 64 14.93 14.52 3.55
N GLY A 65 15.41 13.51 2.82
CA GLY A 65 16.83 13.34 2.48
C GLY A 65 17.71 12.96 3.68
N LYS A 66 17.13 12.38 4.73
CA LYS A 66 17.87 11.84 5.88
C LYS A 66 18.41 10.43 5.56
N GLU A 67 19.38 9.98 6.35
CA GLU A 67 19.91 8.62 6.21
C GLU A 67 18.83 7.57 6.46
N ASN A 68 18.78 6.58 5.55
CA ASN A 68 17.95 5.39 5.70
C ASN A 68 18.54 4.51 6.80
N ARG A 69 17.74 4.21 7.83
CA ARG A 69 18.11 3.37 8.98
C ARG A 69 18.23 1.88 8.63
N GLY A 70 18.02 1.51 7.37
CA GLY A 70 18.13 0.15 6.85
C GLY A 70 16.85 -0.66 6.94
N ILE A 71 15.72 -0.04 7.31
CA ILE A 71 14.40 -0.69 7.35
C ILE A 71 13.83 -0.85 5.94
N LEU A 72 14.00 0.18 5.10
CA LEU A 72 13.51 0.18 3.72
C LEU A 72 14.64 -0.15 2.75
N ILE A 73 14.36 -1.05 1.81
CA ILE A 73 15.24 -1.39 0.71
C ILE A 73 15.07 -0.34 -0.39
N PRO A 74 16.15 0.29 -0.89
CA PRO A 74 16.07 1.32 -1.92
C PRO A 74 15.63 0.76 -3.27
N PRO A 75 15.05 1.61 -4.15
CA PRO A 75 14.73 1.25 -5.52
C PRO A 75 15.95 0.78 -6.33
N ASP A 76 15.81 -0.32 -7.07
CA ASP A 76 16.83 -0.86 -7.99
C ASP A 76 17.28 0.12 -9.08
N ILE A 77 16.40 1.04 -9.50
CA ILE A 77 16.72 2.03 -10.54
C ILE A 77 17.85 2.99 -10.12
N LEU A 78 18.09 3.16 -8.82
CA LEU A 78 19.22 3.94 -8.31
C LEU A 78 20.57 3.27 -8.65
N HIS A 79 20.59 1.95 -8.83
CA HIS A 79 21.79 1.18 -9.19
C HIS A 79 22.05 1.12 -10.71
N LEU A 80 21.01 1.24 -11.55
CA LEU A 80 21.14 1.28 -13.01
C LEU A 80 21.71 2.61 -13.53
N ALA A 81 21.63 3.67 -12.72
CA ALA A 81 22.19 4.99 -13.02
C ALA A 81 23.72 5.03 -12.82
N GLY A 82 24.47 4.15 -13.51
CA GLY A 82 25.93 4.21 -13.63
C GLY A 82 26.46 5.45 -14.40
N ARG A 83 25.66 6.51 -14.53
CA ARG A 83 26.05 7.80 -15.09
C ARG A 83 26.15 8.81 -13.96
N ARG A 84 27.33 9.43 -13.81
CA ARG A 84 27.58 10.52 -12.87
C ARG A 84 26.38 11.47 -12.86
N PRO A 85 25.85 11.85 -11.68
CA PRO A 85 24.72 12.76 -11.61
C PRO A 85 25.18 14.11 -12.15
N HIS A 86 24.78 14.43 -13.38
CA HIS A 86 24.74 15.83 -13.77
C HIS A 86 23.72 16.50 -12.85
N ARG A 87 24.15 17.61 -12.24
CA ARG A 87 23.48 18.39 -11.18
C ARG A 87 22.15 19.01 -11.65
N SER A 88 21.20 18.19 -12.05
CA SER A 88 19.79 18.52 -12.06
C SER A 88 19.17 17.62 -11.01
N HIS A 89 18.61 18.23 -9.95
CA HIS A 89 18.07 17.58 -8.76
C HIS A 89 17.56 16.15 -9.04
N SER A 90 18.37 15.14 -8.70
CA SER A 90 18.03 13.74 -8.91
C SER A 90 16.85 13.42 -8.03
N HIS A 91 15.65 13.39 -8.62
CA HIS A 91 14.41 13.06 -7.93
C HIS A 91 14.56 11.64 -7.36
N ILE A 92 14.64 11.52 -6.03
CA ILE A 92 14.62 10.20 -5.38
C ILE A 92 13.16 9.76 -5.41
N PRO A 93 12.81 8.66 -6.10
CA PRO A 93 11.43 8.24 -6.15
C PRO A 93 11.01 7.73 -4.78
N VAL A 94 10.03 8.38 -4.18
CA VAL A 94 9.54 8.13 -2.81
C VAL A 94 8.03 7.93 -2.76
N SER A 95 7.36 8.18 -3.88
CA SER A 95 5.91 8.11 -4.02
C SER A 95 5.38 6.71 -4.31
N LEU A 96 6.30 5.79 -4.65
CA LEU A 96 6.03 4.38 -4.86
C LEU A 96 6.65 3.61 -3.68
N ALA A 97 5.81 2.90 -2.96
CA ALA A 97 6.25 2.07 -1.87
C ALA A 97 5.60 0.68 -1.95
N LEU A 98 6.31 -0.31 -1.44
CA LEU A 98 5.90 -1.70 -1.45
C LEU A 98 6.15 -2.32 -0.08
N ILE A 99 5.15 -3.02 0.46
CA ILE A 99 5.30 -3.85 1.65
C ILE A 99 5.18 -5.30 1.20
N ASN A 100 6.22 -6.09 1.40
CA ASN A 100 6.20 -7.52 1.14
C ASN A 100 5.91 -8.27 2.44
N LEU A 101 4.72 -8.87 2.53
CA LEU A 101 4.29 -9.66 3.68
C LEU A 101 4.95 -11.04 3.65
N ARG A 102 5.81 -11.30 4.64
CA ARG A 102 6.45 -12.60 4.88
C ARG A 102 5.84 -13.26 6.11
N LEU A 103 4.70 -13.89 5.90
CA LEU A 103 3.98 -14.56 6.97
C LEU A 103 4.59 -15.94 7.24
N TRP A 104 4.74 -16.30 8.52
CA TRP A 104 5.19 -17.61 8.97
C TRP A 104 4.41 -18.04 10.23
N SER A 105 4.39 -19.34 10.54
CA SER A 105 3.76 -19.86 11.77
C SER A 105 4.66 -20.90 12.42
N LYS A 106 4.77 -20.87 13.75
CA LYS A 106 5.45 -21.93 14.53
C LYS A 106 4.66 -23.23 14.58
N LYS A 107 3.34 -23.18 14.33
CA LYS A 107 2.48 -24.35 14.42
C LYS A 107 2.67 -25.24 13.18
N SER A 108 2.87 -26.54 13.42
CA SER A 108 2.93 -27.56 12.40
C SER A 108 1.54 -27.71 11.75
N GLY A 109 1.27 -26.94 10.70
CA GLY A 109 -0.03 -26.95 10.02
C GLY A 109 -0.19 -25.97 8.86
N GLY A 110 0.83 -25.15 8.58
CA GLY A 110 0.72 -24.05 7.62
C GLY A 110 -0.15 -22.92 8.15
N ILE A 111 -0.17 -21.80 7.41
CA ILE A 111 -0.95 -20.62 7.79
C ILE A 111 -2.36 -20.78 7.21
N PRO A 112 -3.42 -20.72 8.03
CA PRO A 112 -4.79 -20.73 7.52
C PRO A 112 -5.01 -19.56 6.54
N PRO A 113 -5.66 -19.75 5.38
CA PRO A 113 -5.91 -18.67 4.43
C PRO A 113 -6.62 -17.46 5.04
N LYS A 114 -7.52 -17.70 6.01
CA LYS A 114 -8.21 -16.64 6.76
C LYS A 114 -7.23 -15.74 7.52
N SER A 115 -6.18 -16.30 8.11
CA SER A 115 -5.21 -15.51 8.87
C SER A 115 -4.43 -14.56 7.96
N TYR A 116 -4.19 -14.98 6.71
CA TYR A 116 -3.55 -14.13 5.70
C TYR A 116 -4.40 -12.88 5.38
N VAL A 117 -5.70 -13.10 5.11
CA VAL A 117 -6.69 -12.04 4.86
C VAL A 117 -6.79 -11.07 6.04
N THR A 118 -6.82 -11.59 7.27
CA THR A 118 -6.90 -10.78 8.48
C THR A 118 -5.64 -9.94 8.69
N VAL A 119 -4.44 -10.54 8.59
CA VAL A 119 -3.19 -9.79 8.77
C VAL A 119 -3.02 -8.68 7.72
N GLU A 120 -3.33 -8.98 6.45
CA GLU A 120 -3.30 -7.95 5.40
C GLU A 120 -4.31 -6.83 5.69
N ALA A 121 -5.51 -7.17 6.15
CA ALA A 121 -6.52 -6.17 6.52
C ALA A 121 -6.08 -5.31 7.70
N ASP A 122 -5.48 -5.90 8.73
CA ASP A 122 -4.99 -5.18 9.91
C ASP A 122 -3.85 -4.22 9.56
N ILE A 123 -2.94 -4.60 8.66
CA ILE A 123 -1.88 -3.72 8.14
C ILE A 123 -2.50 -2.56 7.34
N ALA A 124 -3.47 -2.85 6.46
CA ALA A 124 -4.14 -1.81 5.68
C ALA A 124 -4.86 -0.80 6.59
N VAL A 125 -5.57 -1.28 7.61
CA VAL A 125 -6.25 -0.43 8.60
C VAL A 125 -5.25 0.39 9.40
N ALA A 126 -4.14 -0.21 9.85
CA ALA A 126 -3.07 0.52 10.53
C ALA A 126 -2.51 1.68 9.69
N LEU A 127 -2.24 1.44 8.40
CA LEU A 127 -1.80 2.49 7.47
C LEU A 127 -2.86 3.57 7.30
N VAL A 128 -4.14 3.19 7.13
CA VAL A 128 -5.26 4.15 7.02
C VAL A 128 -5.33 5.02 8.27
N SER A 129 -5.33 4.44 9.48
CA SER A 129 -5.41 5.19 10.73
C SER A 129 -4.24 6.18 10.89
N LEU A 130 -3.02 5.76 10.58
CA LEU A 130 -1.84 6.62 10.65
C LEU A 130 -1.87 7.75 9.60
N LEU A 131 -2.25 7.44 8.37
CA LEU A 131 -2.37 8.44 7.31
C LEU A 131 -3.47 9.46 7.62
N ARG A 132 -4.64 9.05 8.13
CA ARG A 132 -5.71 9.97 8.56
C ARG A 132 -5.26 10.92 9.66
N ARG A 133 -4.47 10.43 10.62
CA ARG A 133 -3.90 11.28 11.67
C ARG A 133 -2.98 12.37 11.10
N CYS A 134 -2.26 12.06 10.03
CA CYS A 134 -1.38 13.01 9.35
C CYS A 134 -2.14 13.93 8.37
N PHE A 135 -3.21 13.43 7.75
CA PHE A 135 -3.95 14.07 6.67
C PHE A 135 -5.47 13.86 6.87
N PRO A 136 -6.09 14.58 7.81
CA PRO A 136 -7.50 14.36 8.19
C PRO A 136 -8.50 14.72 7.09
N ASP A 137 -8.13 15.65 6.19
CA ASP A 137 -9.00 16.16 5.12
C ASP A 137 -8.75 15.49 3.75
N ASP A 138 -7.73 14.61 3.65
CA ASP A 138 -7.38 13.96 2.39
C ASP A 138 -8.06 12.60 2.25
N ASP A 139 -8.53 12.31 1.03
CA ASP A 139 -9.10 11.01 0.71
C ASP A 139 -8.02 9.91 0.70
N ILE A 140 -8.40 8.73 1.20
CA ILE A 140 -7.58 7.51 1.19
C ILE A 140 -8.37 6.38 0.54
N PHE A 141 -7.80 5.77 -0.50
CA PHE A 141 -8.38 4.59 -1.12
C PHE A 141 -7.67 3.32 -0.65
N VAL A 142 -8.44 2.29 -0.33
CA VAL A 142 -7.96 0.92 -0.19
C VAL A 142 -8.54 0.09 -1.33
N ALA A 143 -7.67 -0.28 -2.27
CA ALA A 143 -8.01 -1.00 -3.48
C ALA A 143 -7.71 -2.50 -3.32
N THR A 144 -8.72 -3.33 -3.50
CA THR A 144 -8.61 -4.79 -3.34
C THR A 144 -9.06 -5.52 -4.62
N PRO A 145 -8.36 -6.57 -5.08
CA PRO A 145 -8.84 -7.39 -6.19
C PRO A 145 -10.06 -8.23 -5.81
N HIS A 146 -10.09 -8.72 -4.57
CA HIS A 146 -11.10 -9.67 -4.10
C HIS A 146 -12.08 -9.05 -3.10
N ARG A 147 -13.37 -9.39 -3.26
CA ARG A 147 -14.44 -8.97 -2.33
C ARG A 147 -14.20 -9.45 -0.89
N ILE A 148 -13.68 -10.67 -0.72
CA ILE A 148 -13.39 -11.20 0.63
C ILE A 148 -12.38 -10.32 1.38
N GLN A 149 -11.36 -9.81 0.68
CA GLN A 149 -10.38 -8.90 1.27
C GLN A 149 -10.98 -7.52 1.55
N ARG A 150 -11.77 -6.98 0.62
CA ARG A 150 -12.54 -5.74 0.85
C ARG A 150 -13.38 -5.82 2.12
N ASP A 151 -14.12 -6.91 2.26
CA ASP A 151 -15.05 -7.10 3.38
C ASP A 151 -14.27 -7.27 4.69
N ALA A 152 -13.13 -7.96 4.68
CA ALA A 152 -12.23 -8.06 5.82
C ALA A 152 -11.66 -6.69 6.26
N VAL A 153 -11.19 -5.87 5.31
CA VAL A 153 -10.73 -4.50 5.60
C VAL A 153 -11.85 -3.66 6.17
N LYS A 154 -13.05 -3.70 5.57
CA LYS A 154 -14.22 -2.98 6.10
C LYS A 154 -14.57 -3.43 7.52
N MET A 155 -14.48 -4.72 7.83
CA MET A 155 -14.72 -5.23 9.18
C MET A 155 -13.65 -4.79 10.18
N ALA A 156 -12.37 -4.86 9.80
CA ALA A 156 -11.26 -4.44 10.66
C ALA A 156 -11.31 -2.93 10.94
N LEU A 157 -11.70 -2.13 9.94
CA LEU A 157 -11.86 -0.69 10.09
C LEU A 157 -13.04 -0.32 11.01
N ARG A 158 -14.12 -1.13 11.05
CA ARG A 158 -15.24 -0.95 12.00
C ARG A 158 -14.76 -1.11 13.41
N LYS A 159 -14.09 -2.23 13.66
CA LYS A 159 -13.53 -2.52 14.97
C LYS A 159 -12.58 -1.41 15.43
N ALA A 160 -11.72 -0.90 14.54
CA ALA A 160 -10.80 0.18 14.87
C ALA A 160 -11.52 1.50 15.20
N LEU A 161 -12.62 1.84 14.51
CA LEU A 161 -13.44 3.01 14.86
C LEU A 161 -14.21 2.80 16.15
N ASP A 162 -14.84 1.64 16.35
CA ASP A 162 -15.62 1.33 17.54
C ASP A 162 -14.74 1.37 18.82
N ASP A 163 -13.47 0.96 18.71
CA ASP A 163 -12.47 1.06 19.78
C ASP A 163 -12.07 2.53 20.08
N GLU A 164 -12.18 3.44 19.09
CA GLU A 164 -12.00 4.90 19.26
C GLU A 164 -13.26 5.59 19.80
N THR A 165 -14.46 5.09 19.47
CA THR A 165 -15.76 5.74 19.71
C THR A 165 -16.61 5.06 20.78
N LEU A 166 -16.00 4.44 21.80
CA LEU A 166 -16.72 3.87 22.96
C LEU A 166 -17.54 4.91 23.76
N GLU A 167 -17.58 6.19 23.34
CA GLU A 167 -18.40 7.26 23.93
C GLU A 167 -19.54 7.82 23.06
N GLU A 168 -19.71 7.48 21.78
CA GLU A 168 -20.76 8.12 20.96
C GLU A 168 -21.76 7.15 20.31
N SER A 169 -22.66 6.68 21.17
CA SER A 169 -24.09 6.39 20.95
C SER A 169 -24.64 6.32 19.51
N LEU A 170 -25.21 5.14 19.20
CA LEU A 170 -26.39 4.90 18.35
C LEU A 170 -26.56 5.78 17.10
N GLY A 171 -26.17 5.24 15.94
CA GLY A 171 -26.64 5.74 14.64
C GLY A 171 -26.61 4.67 13.56
N ARG A 172 -27.75 4.05 13.26
CA ARG A 172 -27.92 3.12 12.11
C ARG A 172 -27.86 3.87 10.78
N LEU A 173 -26.68 4.39 10.41
CA LEU A 173 -26.40 4.88 9.07
C LEU A 173 -25.78 3.76 8.23
N SER A 174 -25.95 3.85 6.91
CA SER A 174 -25.37 2.85 6.03
C SER A 174 -23.84 2.89 6.22
N ILE A 175 -23.23 1.73 6.45
CA ILE A 175 -21.81 1.66 6.86
C ILE A 175 -20.86 2.11 5.73
N SER A 176 -21.37 2.24 4.52
CA SER A 176 -20.66 2.90 3.42
C SER A 176 -20.52 4.41 3.67
N ASP A 177 -21.50 5.03 4.33
CA ASP A 177 -21.53 6.46 4.59
C ASP A 177 -20.59 6.86 5.74
N GLU A 178 -20.35 5.99 6.73
CA GLU A 178 -19.44 6.33 7.83
C GLU A 178 -18.01 6.52 7.32
N TYR A 179 -17.43 5.56 6.60
CA TYR A 179 -16.06 5.76 6.07
C TYR A 179 -15.99 6.81 4.98
N ALA A 180 -17.03 6.93 4.16
CA ALA A 180 -17.09 7.99 3.14
C ALA A 180 -17.10 9.39 3.77
N ARG A 181 -17.77 9.57 4.93
CA ARG A 181 -17.69 10.83 5.71
C ARG A 181 -16.30 11.09 6.28
N HIS A 182 -15.50 10.04 6.46
CA HIS A 182 -14.15 10.11 6.99
C HIS A 182 -13.06 10.08 5.90
N GLY A 183 -13.42 10.30 4.63
CA GLY A 183 -12.48 10.32 3.50
C GLY A 183 -11.87 8.96 3.15
N VAL A 184 -12.40 7.83 3.65
CA VAL A 184 -11.85 6.50 3.37
C VAL A 184 -12.78 5.71 2.44
N THR A 185 -12.26 5.31 1.29
CA THR A 185 -12.97 4.44 0.34
C THR A 185 -12.30 3.07 0.25
N VAL A 186 -12.99 2.02 0.69
CA VAL A 186 -12.51 0.63 0.58
C VAL A 186 -13.36 -0.10 -0.46
N GLU A 187 -12.81 -0.39 -1.62
CA GLU A 187 -13.56 -1.06 -2.69
C GLU A 187 -12.73 -2.04 -3.51
N THR A 188 -13.45 -2.82 -4.34
CA THR A 188 -12.79 -3.58 -5.39
C THR A 188 -12.27 -2.65 -6.48
N ILE A 189 -11.16 -3.02 -7.12
CA ILE A 189 -10.45 -2.19 -8.11
C ILE A 189 -11.37 -1.66 -9.21
N GLU A 190 -12.30 -2.49 -9.70
CA GLU A 190 -13.23 -2.13 -10.77
C GLU A 190 -14.18 -1.00 -10.38
N ARG A 191 -14.51 -0.89 -9.09
CA ARG A 191 -15.40 0.17 -8.57
C ARG A 191 -14.67 1.48 -8.31
N LEU A 192 -13.33 1.47 -8.30
CA LEU A 192 -12.50 2.66 -8.17
C LEU A 192 -12.14 3.26 -9.54
N GLN A 193 -12.64 2.70 -10.65
CA GLN A 193 -12.31 3.20 -11.99
C GLN A 193 -12.88 4.61 -12.21
N GLY A 194 -12.02 5.57 -12.54
CA GLY A 194 -12.41 6.96 -12.81
C GLY A 194 -12.31 7.91 -11.61
N SER A 195 -12.04 7.37 -10.42
CA SER A 195 -11.80 8.16 -9.20
C SER A 195 -10.31 8.19 -8.87
N GLU A 196 -9.85 9.22 -8.14
CA GLU A 196 -8.46 9.34 -7.70
C GLU A 196 -8.39 9.91 -6.28
N ALA A 197 -7.37 9.50 -5.52
CA ALA A 197 -7.14 9.96 -4.16
C ALA A 197 -5.66 10.34 -3.94
N PRO A 198 -5.36 11.25 -3.00
CA PRO A 198 -4.00 11.51 -2.53
C PRO A 198 -3.25 10.22 -2.17
N PHE A 199 -3.86 9.35 -1.36
CA PHE A 199 -3.25 8.13 -0.86
C PHE A 199 -3.99 6.90 -1.36
N VAL A 200 -3.25 5.90 -1.86
CA VAL A 200 -3.84 4.63 -2.30
C VAL A 200 -3.04 3.46 -1.74
N ILE A 201 -3.74 2.55 -1.07
CA ILE A 201 -3.22 1.29 -0.54
C ILE A 201 -3.79 0.16 -1.39
N CYS A 202 -2.93 -0.56 -2.11
CA CYS A 202 -3.29 -1.64 -3.01
C CYS A 202 -2.98 -3.00 -2.37
N LEU A 203 -3.97 -3.87 -2.25
CA LEU A 203 -3.83 -5.20 -1.62
C LEU A 203 -3.66 -6.30 -2.68
N PHE A 204 -2.42 -6.56 -3.11
CA PHE A 204 -2.08 -7.56 -4.13
C PHE A 204 -1.20 -8.65 -3.54
N SER A 205 -1.73 -9.38 -2.57
CA SER A 205 -1.04 -10.47 -1.88
C SER A 205 -1.89 -11.75 -1.92
N THR A 206 -1.24 -12.91 -1.74
CA THR A 206 -1.95 -14.19 -1.59
C THR A 206 -1.01 -15.22 -0.95
N PRO A 207 -1.51 -16.14 -0.11
CA PRO A 207 -0.72 -17.30 0.31
C PRO A 207 -0.60 -18.37 -0.77
N ILE A 208 -1.35 -18.27 -1.87
CA ILE A 208 -1.51 -19.32 -2.89
C ILE A 208 -0.85 -18.90 -4.20
N SER A 209 0.17 -19.65 -4.62
CA SER A 209 0.90 -19.44 -5.88
C SER A 209 0.34 -20.24 -7.08
N SER A 210 -0.97 -20.50 -7.09
CA SER A 210 -1.61 -21.23 -8.19
C SER A 210 -1.80 -20.32 -9.42
N PRO A 211 -1.73 -20.88 -10.65
CA PRO A 211 -1.88 -20.10 -11.88
C PRO A 211 -3.18 -19.30 -11.94
N ASP A 212 -4.31 -19.86 -11.49
CA ASP A 212 -5.61 -19.17 -11.56
C ASP A 212 -5.69 -17.98 -10.61
N HIS A 213 -5.22 -18.16 -9.36
CA HIS A 213 -5.21 -17.10 -8.36
C HIS A 213 -4.27 -15.97 -8.78
N LEU A 214 -3.07 -16.32 -9.23
CA LEU A 214 -2.09 -15.33 -9.69
C LEU A 214 -2.51 -14.69 -11.00
N GLY A 215 -3.17 -15.42 -11.90
CA GLY A 215 -3.70 -14.89 -13.15
C GLY A 215 -4.74 -13.80 -12.94
N PHE A 216 -5.63 -14.00 -11.96
CA PHE A 216 -6.60 -12.99 -11.55
C PHE A 216 -5.94 -11.77 -10.87
N LEU A 217 -5.04 -12.00 -9.91
CA LEU A 217 -4.35 -10.93 -9.18
C LEU A 217 -3.44 -10.09 -10.07
N LEU A 218 -2.67 -10.75 -10.94
CA LEU A 218 -1.73 -10.13 -11.88
C LEU A 218 -2.41 -9.77 -13.20
N GLU A 219 -3.72 -9.55 -13.23
CA GLU A 219 -4.36 -8.96 -14.39
C GLU A 219 -3.84 -7.53 -14.57
N ARG A 220 -3.11 -7.29 -15.68
CA ARG A 220 -2.46 -6.02 -16.01
C ARG A 220 -3.39 -4.81 -15.82
N ARG A 221 -4.65 -4.93 -16.25
CA ARG A 221 -5.66 -3.86 -16.15
C ARG A 221 -5.96 -3.50 -14.70
N ARG A 222 -6.06 -4.48 -13.80
CA ARG A 222 -6.32 -4.23 -12.38
C ARG A 222 -5.17 -3.49 -11.72
N LEU A 223 -3.94 -3.95 -11.94
CA LEU A 223 -2.73 -3.30 -11.45
C LEU A 223 -2.64 -1.84 -11.95
N ASN A 224 -2.94 -1.62 -13.24
CA ASN A 224 -3.00 -0.28 -13.83
C ASN A 224 -4.02 0.62 -13.14
N VAL A 225 -5.27 0.15 -13.05
CA VAL A 225 -6.34 0.93 -12.46
C VAL A 225 -5.96 1.27 -11.02
N ALA A 226 -5.57 0.28 -10.22
CA ALA A 226 -5.24 0.47 -8.80
C ALA A 226 -4.11 1.51 -8.60
N ILE A 227 -2.97 1.35 -9.27
CA ILE A 227 -1.81 2.24 -9.07
C ILE A 227 -2.09 3.65 -9.60
N SER A 228 -2.75 3.77 -10.76
CA SER A 228 -3.07 5.06 -11.38
C SER A 228 -4.19 5.85 -10.70
N ARG A 229 -4.77 5.38 -9.57
CA ARG A 229 -5.68 6.20 -8.75
C ARG A 229 -4.92 7.17 -7.83
N THR A 230 -3.61 7.03 -7.73
CA THR A 230 -2.81 7.71 -6.72
C THR A 230 -2.32 9.07 -7.20
N LYS A 231 -2.49 10.11 -6.38
CA LYS A 231 -1.91 11.43 -6.65
C LYS A 231 -0.59 11.69 -5.91
N THR A 232 -0.43 11.14 -4.70
CA THR A 232 0.65 11.50 -3.77
C THR A 232 1.49 10.29 -3.31
N LEU A 233 0.90 9.25 -2.73
CA LEU A 233 1.67 8.09 -2.25
C LEU A 233 0.91 6.78 -2.51
N CYS A 234 1.55 5.88 -3.27
CA CYS A 234 1.02 4.57 -3.61
C CYS A 234 1.75 3.53 -2.76
N ILE A 235 1.00 2.75 -2.00
CA ILE A 235 1.52 1.65 -1.20
C ILE A 235 0.93 0.36 -1.75
N VAL A 236 1.77 -0.52 -2.29
CA VAL A 236 1.35 -1.87 -2.69
C VAL A 236 1.75 -2.85 -1.59
N ILE A 237 0.76 -3.50 -0.98
CA ILE A 237 0.97 -4.63 -0.09
C ILE A 237 0.93 -5.89 -0.94
N SER A 238 2.00 -6.68 -0.88
CA SER A 238 2.15 -7.90 -1.67
C SER A 238 2.80 -9.02 -0.85
N SER A 239 3.16 -10.11 -1.53
CA SER A 239 3.66 -11.35 -0.92
C SER A 239 4.68 -12.03 -1.80
N ASP A 240 5.53 -12.88 -1.23
CA ASP A 240 6.50 -13.67 -1.99
C ASP A 240 5.85 -14.51 -3.10
N ALA A 241 4.64 -15.04 -2.86
CA ALA A 241 3.90 -15.81 -3.85
C ALA A 241 3.53 -15.00 -5.11
N VAL A 242 3.39 -13.68 -4.98
CA VAL A 242 3.03 -12.75 -6.06
C VAL A 242 4.28 -12.09 -6.67
N LEU A 243 5.28 -11.75 -5.84
CA LEU A 243 6.50 -11.07 -6.27
C LEU A 243 7.53 -12.03 -6.89
N SER A 244 7.51 -13.28 -6.47
CA SER A 244 8.38 -14.36 -6.95
C SER A 244 7.57 -15.64 -7.23
N PRO A 245 6.58 -15.57 -8.14
CA PRO A 245 5.73 -16.71 -8.44
C PRO A 245 6.53 -17.81 -9.18
N PRO A 246 6.13 -19.09 -9.06
CA PRO A 246 6.75 -20.17 -9.82
C PRO A 246 6.48 -19.99 -11.32
N THR A 247 7.42 -20.41 -12.17
CA THR A 247 7.35 -20.26 -13.63
C THR A 247 6.03 -20.76 -14.24
N ARG A 248 5.49 -21.88 -13.71
CA ARG A 248 4.20 -22.44 -14.13
C ARG A 248 3.01 -21.48 -13.97
N ALA A 249 3.07 -20.56 -13.00
CA ALA A 249 2.02 -19.57 -12.79
C ALA A 249 2.10 -18.41 -13.79
N LEU A 250 3.23 -18.27 -14.49
CA LEU A 250 3.46 -17.25 -15.52
C LEU A 250 3.30 -17.80 -16.94
N ALA A 251 2.60 -18.92 -17.12
CA ALA A 251 2.45 -19.58 -18.42
C ALA A 251 1.57 -18.77 -19.40
N ASN A 252 0.70 -17.89 -18.91
CA ASN A 252 -0.17 -17.05 -19.74
C ASN A 252 0.46 -15.66 -19.96
N GLU A 253 0.53 -15.22 -21.21
CA GLU A 253 1.04 -13.91 -21.62
C GLU A 253 0.39 -12.74 -20.84
N THR A 254 -0.90 -12.83 -20.53
CA THR A 254 -1.61 -11.80 -19.77
C THR A 254 -1.06 -11.66 -18.35
N THR A 255 -0.84 -12.79 -17.68
CA THR A 255 -0.24 -12.87 -16.34
C THR A 255 1.22 -12.45 -16.38
N THR A 256 1.97 -12.84 -17.42
CA THR A 256 3.37 -12.41 -17.62
C THR A 256 3.47 -10.89 -17.76
N LYS A 257 2.59 -10.26 -18.54
CA LYS A 257 2.56 -8.79 -18.71
C LYS A 257 2.22 -8.08 -17.40
N GLY A 258 1.25 -8.59 -16.64
CA GLY A 258 0.93 -8.04 -15.33
C GLY A 258 2.05 -8.22 -14.31
N TYR A 259 2.69 -9.39 -14.29
CA TYR A 259 3.86 -9.65 -13.47
C TYR A 259 5.03 -8.71 -13.81
N ALA A 260 5.37 -8.57 -15.10
CA ALA A 260 6.41 -7.65 -15.55
C ALA A 260 6.14 -6.20 -15.10
N PHE A 261 4.87 -5.79 -15.14
CA PHE A 261 4.48 -4.48 -14.63
C PHE A 261 4.64 -4.34 -13.11
N LEU A 262 4.22 -5.35 -12.33
CA LEU A 262 4.42 -5.34 -10.89
C LEU A 262 5.91 -5.34 -10.53
N LYS A 263 6.75 -6.05 -11.30
CA LYS A 263 8.20 -6.02 -11.14
C LYS A 263 8.77 -4.64 -11.42
N GLU A 264 8.30 -3.93 -12.44
CA GLU A 264 8.72 -2.56 -12.70
C GLU A 264 8.30 -1.61 -11.56
N TYR A 265 7.08 -1.79 -11.01
CA TYR A 265 6.66 -1.08 -9.81
C TYR A 265 7.61 -1.35 -8.63
N GLN A 266 7.92 -2.62 -8.35
CA GLN A 266 8.84 -3.02 -7.28
C GLN A 266 10.22 -2.39 -7.45
N ARG A 267 10.79 -2.41 -8.66
CA ARG A 267 12.12 -1.84 -8.96
C ARG A 267 12.21 -0.33 -8.70
N ARG A 268 11.08 0.38 -8.73
CA ARG A 268 11.00 1.82 -8.48
C ARG A 268 10.53 2.16 -7.07
N SER A 269 10.13 1.16 -6.29
CA SER A 269 9.52 1.35 -4.98
C SER A 269 10.54 1.22 -3.86
N TRP A 270 10.34 1.99 -2.81
CA TRP A 270 10.94 1.67 -1.51
C TRP A 270 10.24 0.45 -0.95
N CYS A 271 11.01 -0.62 -0.68
CA CYS A 271 10.45 -1.90 -0.29
C CYS A 271 10.65 -2.16 1.20
N TYR A 272 9.59 -2.59 1.88
CA TYR A 272 9.64 -3.04 3.27
C TYR A 272 9.34 -4.52 3.34
N GLU A 273 10.33 -5.31 3.75
CA GLU A 273 10.15 -6.73 4.02
C GLU A 273 9.57 -6.89 5.42
N LEU A 274 8.30 -7.26 5.51
CA LEU A 274 7.57 -7.32 6.77
C LEU A 274 7.37 -8.78 7.22
N PRO A 275 8.26 -9.33 8.07
CA PRO A 275 8.07 -10.64 8.66
C PRO A 275 7.03 -10.57 9.77
N LEU A 276 6.02 -11.45 9.70
CA LEU A 276 4.98 -11.54 10.74
C LEU A 276 4.71 -13.00 11.09
N GLU A 277 4.69 -13.27 12.38
CA GLU A 277 4.27 -14.56 12.93
C GLU A 277 2.73 -14.58 13.06
N VAL A 278 2.11 -15.68 12.62
CA VAL A 278 0.65 -15.86 12.57
C VAL A 278 0.21 -17.17 13.24
#